data_AF-A0A6J6HYY1-F1
#
_entry.id   AF-A0A6J6HYY1-F1
#
_cell.length_a   1.000
_cell.length_b   1.000
_cell.length_c   1.000
_cell.angle_alpha   90.00
_cell.angle_beta   90.00
_cell.angle_gamma   90.00
#
_symmetry.space_group_name_H-M   'P 1'
#
loop_
_entity.id
_entity.type
_entity.pdbx_description
1 polymer ?
#
loop_
_entity_poly.entity_id
_entity_poly.type
_entity_poly.pdbx_seq_one_letter_code
_entity_poly.pdbx_strand_id
1 'polypeptide(L)'
;MVQINLYDPEASAAEIRWARENGLHGGVLLPGTPPGVDLPQLHDACYEPIWKAVSETGMPLNHHTGSAAPPSDGSPEGMVTFLLEVSWYAHRAFYQLVIGGVLERYPDLQLVFTEQGTAWVPEELARLDHFFQRMGGSGGSQEEAWGSEVVGKLSLKPSEYFNRQCHIGASFIRPAEVQIRDRVGVDRIMWGSDYPHREASSPYSKECLAFAFGGVPKAEVEKMLSLNAAKLYGFDLNFLRPIADRIGPKVDEVFAGLAPRILPADANMCPAFAGYEFATD
;
A
#
# COMPACT_ATOMS: atom_id res chain seq x y z
N MET A 1 -9.58 -11.06 -5.18
CA MET A 1 -9.60 -9.70 -5.75
C MET A 1 -10.19 -9.76 -7.15
N VAL A 2 -10.69 -8.66 -7.66
CA VAL A 2 -11.11 -8.52 -9.06
C VAL A 2 -10.13 -7.63 -9.80
N GLN A 3 -9.74 -8.03 -11.01
CA GLN A 3 -8.89 -7.23 -11.88
C GLN A 3 -9.77 -6.44 -12.84
N ILE A 4 -9.41 -5.16 -13.05
CA ILE A 4 -10.16 -4.25 -13.91
C ILE A 4 -9.28 -3.73 -15.06
N ASN A 5 -9.91 -3.10 -16.04
CA ASN A 5 -9.25 -2.54 -17.21
C ASN A 5 -9.59 -1.05 -17.38
N LEU A 6 -8.59 -0.17 -17.24
CA LEU A 6 -8.77 1.27 -17.35
C LEU A 6 -9.18 1.75 -18.75
N TYR A 7 -8.99 0.95 -19.81
CA TYR A 7 -9.47 1.28 -21.15
C TYR A 7 -11.01 1.29 -21.28
N ASP A 8 -11.72 0.58 -20.40
CA ASP A 8 -13.18 0.54 -20.37
C ASP A 8 -13.69 0.70 -18.92
N PRO A 9 -13.87 1.95 -18.45
CA PRO A 9 -14.31 2.23 -17.10
C PRO A 9 -15.71 1.68 -16.77
N GLU A 10 -16.61 1.62 -17.76
CA GLU A 10 -17.98 1.11 -17.57
C GLU A 10 -17.99 -0.42 -17.45
N ALA A 11 -17.25 -1.12 -18.31
CA ALA A 11 -17.07 -2.57 -18.16
C ALA A 11 -16.38 -2.91 -16.84
N SER A 12 -15.37 -2.14 -16.44
CA SER A 12 -14.71 -2.29 -15.14
C SER A 12 -15.68 -2.09 -13.97
N ALA A 13 -16.55 -1.09 -14.05
CA ALA A 13 -17.58 -0.86 -13.04
C ALA A 13 -18.59 -2.02 -12.95
N ALA A 14 -18.98 -2.60 -14.08
CA ALA A 14 -19.83 -3.79 -14.11
C ALA A 14 -19.13 -5.02 -13.50
N GLU A 15 -17.85 -5.24 -13.83
CA GLU A 15 -17.03 -6.33 -13.31
C GLU A 15 -16.86 -6.25 -11.78
N ILE A 16 -16.68 -5.04 -11.24
CA ILE A 16 -16.59 -4.81 -9.78
C ILE A 16 -17.89 -5.24 -9.07
N ARG A 17 -19.05 -4.83 -9.61
CA ARG A 17 -20.35 -5.20 -9.04
C ARG A 17 -20.60 -6.70 -9.12
N TRP A 18 -20.33 -7.30 -10.28
CA TRP A 18 -20.44 -8.74 -10.48
C TRP A 18 -19.54 -9.53 -9.51
N ALA A 19 -18.28 -9.12 -9.36
CA ALA A 19 -17.34 -9.73 -8.43
C ALA A 19 -17.87 -9.72 -6.99
N ARG A 20 -18.44 -8.57 -6.57
CA ARG A 20 -19.05 -8.44 -5.24
C ARG A 20 -20.23 -9.39 -5.06
N GLU A 21 -21.14 -9.42 -6.02
CA GLU A 21 -22.32 -10.30 -6.01
C GLU A 21 -21.95 -11.79 -5.96
N ASN A 22 -20.79 -12.15 -6.50
CA ASN A 22 -20.26 -13.52 -6.50
C ASN A 22 -19.32 -13.82 -5.33
N GLY A 23 -19.34 -12.99 -4.28
CA GLY A 23 -18.64 -13.27 -3.03
C GLY A 23 -17.14 -13.01 -3.06
N LEU A 24 -16.65 -12.14 -3.95
CA LEU A 24 -15.28 -11.61 -3.82
C LEU A 24 -15.26 -10.46 -2.80
N HIS A 25 -14.37 -10.58 -1.80
CA HIS A 25 -14.19 -9.58 -0.74
C HIS A 25 -12.78 -8.95 -0.74
N GLY A 26 -11.82 -9.53 -1.45
CA GLY A 26 -10.43 -9.08 -1.42
C GLY A 26 -10.17 -7.69 -2.04
N GLY A 27 -11.18 -7.07 -2.66
CA GLY A 27 -11.05 -5.75 -3.27
C GLY A 27 -10.80 -5.77 -4.78
N VAL A 28 -10.61 -4.57 -5.32
CA VAL A 28 -10.36 -4.27 -6.74
C VAL A 28 -8.88 -3.99 -6.92
N LEU A 29 -8.22 -4.63 -7.88
CA LEU A 29 -6.84 -4.32 -8.23
C LEU A 29 -6.83 -3.10 -9.15
N LEU A 30 -6.38 -1.95 -8.63
CA LEU A 30 -6.29 -0.69 -9.35
C LEU A 30 -4.94 -0.60 -10.08
N PRO A 31 -4.90 -0.61 -11.42
CA PRO A 31 -3.68 -0.39 -12.17
C PRO A 31 -3.20 1.05 -12.03
N GLY A 32 -1.89 1.26 -12.11
CA GLY A 32 -1.33 2.61 -12.26
C GLY A 32 -1.58 3.17 -13.66
N THR A 33 -1.38 4.48 -13.80
CA THR A 33 -1.40 5.18 -15.09
C THR A 33 -0.02 5.81 -15.32
N PRO A 34 0.97 5.05 -15.82
CA PRO A 34 2.31 5.57 -16.05
C PRO A 34 2.31 6.81 -16.96
N PRO A 35 3.27 7.73 -16.82
CA PRO A 35 3.49 8.74 -17.84
C PRO A 35 3.86 8.08 -19.17
N GLY A 36 3.41 8.66 -20.28
CA GLY A 36 3.80 8.22 -21.63
C GLY A 36 3.04 7.00 -22.17
N VAL A 37 2.01 6.52 -21.49
CA VAL A 37 1.07 5.53 -22.05
C VAL A 37 -0.24 6.21 -22.49
N ASP A 38 -0.97 5.56 -23.40
CA ASP A 38 -2.26 6.03 -23.91
C ASP A 38 -3.40 5.69 -22.92
N LEU A 39 -3.30 6.24 -21.70
CA LEU A 39 -4.32 6.16 -20.67
C LEU A 39 -4.44 7.51 -19.96
N PRO A 40 -5.67 8.02 -19.70
CA PRO A 40 -5.87 9.14 -18.81
C PRO A 40 -5.25 8.85 -17.42
N GLN A 41 -4.76 9.88 -16.74
CA GLN A 41 -4.24 9.73 -15.38
C GLN A 41 -5.38 9.51 -14.39
N LEU A 42 -5.13 8.91 -13.21
CA LEU A 42 -6.19 8.52 -12.26
C LEU A 42 -7.04 9.68 -11.71
N HIS A 43 -6.61 10.93 -11.90
CA HIS A 43 -7.40 12.11 -11.55
C HIS A 43 -8.48 12.47 -12.61
N ASP A 44 -8.48 11.80 -13.76
CA ASP A 44 -9.42 12.07 -14.84
C ASP A 44 -10.84 11.60 -14.49
N ALA A 45 -11.83 12.39 -14.91
CA ALA A 45 -13.24 12.13 -14.65
C ALA A 45 -13.76 10.88 -15.41
N CYS A 46 -13.05 10.40 -16.44
CA CYS A 46 -13.43 9.18 -17.16
C CYS A 46 -13.51 7.94 -16.25
N TYR A 47 -12.78 7.94 -15.12
CA TYR A 47 -12.76 6.83 -14.17
C TYR A 47 -13.87 6.90 -13.09
N GLU A 48 -14.74 7.91 -13.13
CA GLU A 48 -15.86 8.06 -12.20
C GLU A 48 -16.75 6.81 -12.07
N PRO A 49 -17.06 6.04 -13.17
CA PRO A 49 -17.82 4.80 -13.04
C PRO A 49 -17.16 3.77 -12.12
N ILE A 50 -15.82 3.69 -12.13
CA ILE A 50 -15.04 2.79 -11.28
C ILE A 50 -15.18 3.23 -9.81
N TRP A 51 -14.97 4.51 -9.52
CA TRP A 51 -15.04 5.05 -8.15
C TRP A 51 -16.43 4.85 -7.54
N LYS A 52 -17.48 5.08 -8.34
CA LYS A 52 -18.85 4.82 -7.94
C LYS A 52 -19.10 3.34 -7.63
N ALA A 53 -18.66 2.42 -8.50
CA ALA A 53 -18.84 0.98 -8.26
C ALA A 53 -18.08 0.49 -7.02
N VAL A 54 -16.86 0.99 -6.79
CA VAL A 54 -16.07 0.72 -5.58
C VAL A 54 -16.84 1.18 -4.33
N SER A 55 -17.36 2.41 -4.34
CA SER A 55 -18.14 2.95 -3.23
C SER A 55 -19.44 2.19 -2.98
N GLU A 56 -20.16 1.79 -4.04
CA GLU A 56 -21.42 1.02 -3.95
C GLU A 56 -21.19 -0.37 -3.36
N THR A 57 -20.08 -1.01 -3.70
CA THR A 57 -19.77 -2.38 -3.26
C THR A 57 -19.06 -2.44 -1.91
N GLY A 58 -18.44 -1.33 -1.48
CA GLY A 58 -17.59 -1.26 -0.29
C GLY A 58 -16.29 -2.07 -0.43
N MET A 59 -15.91 -2.46 -1.65
CA MET A 59 -14.68 -3.21 -1.90
C MET A 59 -13.47 -2.26 -1.79
N PRO A 60 -12.39 -2.63 -1.09
CA PRO A 60 -11.20 -1.80 -1.05
C PRO A 60 -10.49 -1.79 -2.42
N LEU A 61 -9.87 -0.66 -2.75
CA LEU A 61 -8.92 -0.55 -3.87
C LEU A 61 -7.55 -1.03 -3.41
N ASN A 62 -6.91 -1.90 -4.18
CA ASN A 62 -5.54 -2.34 -3.98
C ASN A 62 -4.70 -1.80 -5.12
N HIS A 63 -3.80 -0.87 -4.81
CA HIS A 63 -2.82 -0.37 -5.76
C HIS A 63 -1.48 -1.07 -5.49
N HIS A 64 -1.09 -1.96 -6.39
CA HIS A 64 0.13 -2.73 -6.28
C HIS A 64 1.29 -2.02 -6.97
N THR A 65 2.49 -2.14 -6.40
CA THR A 65 3.72 -1.69 -7.06
C THR A 65 3.88 -2.35 -8.44
N GLY A 66 4.78 -1.82 -9.28
CA GLY A 66 5.08 -2.40 -10.60
C GLY A 66 4.13 -1.99 -11.71
N SER A 67 2.87 -1.66 -11.40
CA SER A 67 1.85 -1.31 -12.40
C SER A 67 1.87 0.15 -12.87
N ALA A 68 2.65 1.01 -12.23
CA ALA A 68 2.63 2.47 -12.45
C ALA A 68 3.91 3.03 -13.10
N ALA A 69 4.96 2.22 -13.24
CA ALA A 69 6.22 2.65 -13.80
C ALA A 69 6.15 2.74 -15.34
N PRO A 70 6.87 3.69 -15.97
CA PRO A 70 7.04 3.72 -17.43
C PRO A 70 7.65 2.41 -17.95
N PRO A 71 7.42 2.06 -19.22
CA PRO A 71 8.07 0.92 -19.85
C PRO A 71 9.60 1.02 -19.74
N SER A 72 10.24 -0.06 -19.27
CA SER A 72 11.70 -0.19 -19.28
C SER A 72 12.19 -0.51 -20.70
N ASP A 73 13.39 -0.06 -21.04
CA ASP A 73 14.08 -0.46 -22.27
C ASP A 73 14.65 -1.89 -22.20
N GLY A 74 14.55 -2.54 -21.03
CA GLY A 74 15.01 -3.90 -20.77
C GLY A 74 16.54 -4.02 -20.64
N SER A 75 17.28 -2.92 -20.72
CA SER A 75 18.72 -2.91 -20.44
C SER A 75 18.98 -3.18 -18.95
N PRO A 76 20.16 -3.69 -18.57
CA PRO A 76 20.53 -3.83 -17.16
C PRO A 76 20.35 -2.52 -16.37
N GLU A 77 20.77 -1.39 -16.92
CA GLU A 77 20.64 -0.06 -16.33
C GLU A 77 19.17 0.37 -16.23
N GLY A 78 18.37 0.11 -17.26
CA GLY A 78 16.93 0.37 -17.28
C GLY A 78 16.15 -0.47 -16.28
N MET A 79 16.57 -1.72 -16.05
CA MET A 79 15.98 -2.59 -15.02
C MET A 79 16.35 -2.11 -13.61
N VAL A 80 17.59 -1.67 -13.37
CA VAL A 80 17.98 -1.06 -12.08
C VAL A 80 17.22 0.24 -11.85
N THR A 81 17.08 1.08 -12.88
CA THR A 81 16.30 2.32 -12.80
C THR A 81 14.85 2.03 -12.45
N PHE A 82 14.22 1.04 -13.11
CA PHE A 82 12.88 0.58 -12.76
C PHE A 82 12.78 0.19 -11.28
N LEU A 83 13.70 -0.62 -10.76
CA LEU A 83 13.67 -1.05 -9.34
C LEU A 83 13.77 0.13 -8.36
N LEU A 84 14.50 1.19 -8.71
CA LEU A 84 14.63 2.38 -7.86
C LEU A 84 13.41 3.30 -7.92
N GLU A 85 12.68 3.31 -9.05
CA GLU A 85 11.58 4.24 -9.28
C GLU A 85 10.18 3.61 -9.12
N VAL A 86 10.08 2.27 -9.12
CA VAL A 86 8.80 1.55 -9.20
C VAL A 86 7.82 1.95 -8.09
N SER A 87 8.31 2.04 -6.85
CA SER A 87 7.48 2.46 -5.71
C SER A 87 7.13 3.94 -5.79
N TRP A 88 8.07 4.79 -6.24
CA TRP A 88 7.83 6.22 -6.40
C TRP A 88 6.71 6.50 -7.41
N TYR A 89 6.70 5.78 -8.53
CA TYR A 89 5.61 5.87 -9.52
C TYR A 89 4.28 5.34 -8.97
N ALA A 90 4.30 4.32 -8.11
CA ALA A 90 3.10 3.76 -7.50
C ALA A 90 2.48 4.70 -6.43
N HIS A 91 3.31 5.42 -5.67
CA HIS A 91 2.81 6.40 -4.68
C HIS A 91 1.97 7.51 -5.32
N ARG A 92 2.16 7.78 -6.62
CA ARG A 92 1.45 8.83 -7.36
C ARG A 92 -0.06 8.64 -7.38
N ALA A 93 -0.54 7.39 -7.31
CA ALA A 93 -1.97 7.10 -7.24
C ALA A 93 -2.65 7.83 -6.07
N PHE A 94 -1.94 7.98 -4.93
CA PHE A 94 -2.48 8.68 -3.77
C PHE A 94 -2.88 10.12 -4.10
N TYR A 95 -1.92 10.93 -4.53
CA TYR A 95 -2.18 12.34 -4.77
C TYR A 95 -2.97 12.58 -6.05
N GLN A 96 -2.96 11.67 -7.03
CA GLN A 96 -3.88 11.75 -8.17
C GLN A 96 -5.34 11.60 -7.73
N LEU A 97 -5.64 10.66 -6.82
CA LEU A 97 -7.00 10.48 -6.31
C LEU A 97 -7.43 11.63 -5.37
N VAL A 98 -6.50 12.22 -4.61
CA VAL A 98 -6.77 13.44 -3.83
C VAL A 98 -7.04 14.63 -4.74
N ILE A 99 -6.17 14.89 -5.72
CA ILE A 99 -6.28 16.01 -6.68
C ILE A 99 -7.55 15.89 -7.54
N GLY A 100 -7.87 14.67 -7.98
CA GLY A 100 -9.12 14.39 -8.70
C GLY A 100 -10.38 14.47 -7.84
N GLY A 101 -10.25 14.72 -6.53
CA GLY A 101 -11.35 14.82 -5.58
C GLY A 101 -12.08 13.49 -5.34
N VAL A 102 -11.48 12.36 -5.70
CA VAL A 102 -12.10 11.03 -5.57
C VAL A 102 -12.28 10.71 -4.09
N LEU A 103 -11.24 10.89 -3.28
CA LEU A 103 -11.30 10.63 -1.85
C LEU A 103 -12.26 11.60 -1.14
N GLU A 104 -12.42 12.83 -1.65
CA GLU A 104 -13.42 13.80 -1.15
C GLU A 104 -14.85 13.35 -1.43
N ARG A 105 -15.17 12.98 -2.69
CA ARG A 105 -16.53 12.57 -3.09
C ARG A 105 -16.95 11.23 -2.49
N TYR A 106 -16.00 10.32 -2.27
CA TYR A 106 -16.23 8.97 -1.78
C TYR A 106 -15.50 8.76 -0.44
N PRO A 107 -16.00 9.33 0.67
CA PRO A 107 -15.29 9.31 1.97
C PRO A 107 -15.14 7.91 2.57
N ASP A 108 -15.98 6.96 2.16
CA ASP A 108 -15.95 5.57 2.64
C ASP A 108 -14.98 4.67 1.83
N LEU A 109 -14.50 5.14 0.67
CA LEU A 109 -13.56 4.39 -0.17
C LEU A 109 -12.29 4.10 0.63
N GLN A 110 -11.79 2.86 0.55
CA GLN A 110 -10.54 2.45 1.18
C GLN A 110 -9.49 2.12 0.11
N LEU A 111 -8.27 2.61 0.26
CA LEU A 111 -7.16 2.44 -0.68
C LEU A 111 -5.96 1.78 0.01
N VAL A 112 -5.43 0.72 -0.58
CA VAL A 112 -4.32 -0.07 -0.05
C VAL A 112 -3.13 0.05 -0.99
N PHE A 113 -1.99 0.51 -0.46
CA PHE A 113 -0.72 0.51 -1.17
C PHE A 113 0.02 -0.78 -0.86
N THR A 114 0.09 -1.69 -1.84
CA THR A 114 0.66 -3.04 -1.66
C THR A 114 2.04 -3.13 -2.28
N GLU A 115 3.00 -3.68 -1.53
CA GLU A 115 4.41 -3.85 -1.97
C GLU A 115 5.13 -2.52 -2.24
N GLN A 116 4.77 -1.45 -1.52
CA GLN A 116 5.32 -0.09 -1.71
C GLN A 116 6.10 0.43 -0.51
N GLY A 117 6.30 -0.41 0.51
CA GLY A 117 6.87 -0.05 1.79
C GLY A 117 6.05 0.99 2.57
N THR A 118 6.53 1.32 3.75
CA THR A 118 5.93 2.30 4.68
C THR A 118 6.77 3.55 4.85
N ALA A 119 8.07 3.47 4.52
CA ALA A 119 9.05 4.53 4.77
C ALA A 119 8.71 5.88 4.13
N TRP A 120 8.04 5.86 2.97
CA TRP A 120 7.66 7.07 2.24
C TRP A 120 6.59 7.90 2.95
N VAL A 121 5.71 7.25 3.73
CA VAL A 121 4.45 7.85 4.21
C VAL A 121 4.69 9.13 5.04
N PRO A 122 5.52 9.14 6.10
CA PRO A 122 5.56 10.31 6.98
C PRO A 122 6.12 11.56 6.29
N GLU A 123 7.15 11.41 5.46
CA GLU A 123 7.79 12.53 4.79
C GLU A 123 6.97 13.01 3.60
N GLU A 124 6.40 12.09 2.82
CA GLU A 124 5.57 12.44 1.67
C GLU A 124 4.29 13.16 2.09
N LEU A 125 3.62 12.70 3.16
CA LEU A 125 2.44 13.39 3.67
C LEU A 125 2.77 14.79 4.19
N ALA A 126 3.89 14.97 4.89
CA ALA A 126 4.34 16.28 5.34
C ALA A 126 4.65 17.21 4.14
N ARG A 127 5.30 16.68 3.11
CA ARG A 127 5.59 17.40 1.85
C ARG A 127 4.29 17.82 1.17
N LEU A 128 3.34 16.91 1.00
CA LEU A 128 2.06 17.17 0.34
C LEU A 128 1.21 18.18 1.11
N ASP A 129 1.09 18.05 2.43
CA ASP A 129 0.40 19.02 3.28
C ASP A 129 0.97 20.43 3.11
N HIS A 130 2.31 20.56 3.09
CA HIS A 130 2.97 21.85 2.90
C HIS A 130 2.69 22.45 1.52
N PHE A 131 2.76 21.64 0.45
CA PHE A 131 2.45 22.10 -0.90
C PHE A 131 0.98 22.53 -1.03
N PHE A 132 0.04 21.75 -0.52
CA PHE A 132 -1.39 22.06 -0.61
C PHE A 132 -1.74 23.33 0.18
N GLN A 133 -1.11 23.54 1.34
CA GLN A 133 -1.26 24.78 2.10
C GLN A 133 -0.79 25.99 1.29
N ARG A 134 0.35 25.89 0.60
CA ARG A 134 0.90 26.98 -0.22
C ARG A 134 0.04 27.27 -1.44
N MET A 135 -0.46 26.23 -2.11
CA MET A 135 -1.43 26.35 -3.21
C MET A 135 -2.73 27.06 -2.78
N GLY A 136 -3.16 26.91 -1.53
CA GLY A 136 -4.40 27.50 -1.01
C GLY A 136 -4.26 28.88 -0.36
N GLY A 137 -3.04 29.39 -0.13
CA GLY A 137 -2.86 30.59 0.70
C GLY A 137 -1.59 31.42 0.50
N SER A 138 -0.68 31.04 -0.41
CA SER A 138 0.54 31.82 -0.68
C SER A 138 0.38 32.73 -1.90
N GLY A 139 -0.21 33.90 -1.66
CA GLY A 139 -0.47 34.97 -2.63
C GLY A 139 0.71 35.28 -3.56
N GLY A 140 0.48 35.25 -4.87
CA GLY A 140 1.44 35.65 -5.91
C GLY A 140 2.47 34.59 -6.31
N SER A 141 2.33 33.35 -5.83
CA SER A 141 3.19 32.23 -6.21
C SER A 141 2.62 31.42 -7.39
N GLN A 142 3.48 30.70 -8.11
CA GLN A 142 3.04 29.78 -9.17
C GLN A 142 2.16 28.64 -8.60
N GLU A 143 2.45 28.20 -7.39
CA GLU A 143 1.68 27.15 -6.70
C GLU A 143 0.24 27.60 -6.43
N GLU A 144 0.02 28.83 -5.95
CA GLU A 144 -1.33 29.38 -5.79
C GLU A 144 -2.02 29.53 -7.14
N ALA A 145 -1.35 30.12 -8.13
CA ALA A 145 -1.93 30.38 -9.44
C ALA A 145 -2.43 29.11 -10.15
N TRP A 146 -1.76 27.97 -9.96
CA TRP A 146 -2.13 26.70 -10.59
C TRP A 146 -2.94 25.77 -9.69
N GLY A 147 -2.73 25.85 -8.37
CA GLY A 147 -3.28 24.90 -7.41
C GLY A 147 -4.54 25.36 -6.70
N SER A 148 -4.78 26.67 -6.58
CA SER A 148 -5.86 27.23 -5.74
C SER A 148 -7.26 26.70 -6.08
N GLU A 149 -7.60 26.55 -7.37
CA GLU A 149 -8.89 26.01 -7.79
C GLU A 149 -9.06 24.54 -7.39
N VAL A 150 -7.99 23.74 -7.49
CA VAL A 150 -8.01 22.32 -7.15
C VAL A 150 -8.11 22.15 -5.63
N VAL A 151 -7.20 22.77 -4.87
CA VAL A 151 -7.19 22.62 -3.40
C VAL A 151 -8.40 23.27 -2.74
N GLY A 152 -8.98 24.32 -3.34
CA GLY A 152 -10.20 24.95 -2.87
C GLY A 152 -11.45 24.07 -2.94
N LYS A 153 -11.40 22.94 -3.67
CA LYS A 153 -12.46 21.93 -3.73
C LYS A 153 -12.31 20.83 -2.66
N LEU A 154 -11.24 20.85 -1.87
CA LEU A 154 -10.90 19.81 -0.91
C LEU A 154 -11.12 20.30 0.52
N SER A 155 -11.84 19.51 1.31
CA SER A 155 -12.15 19.87 2.70
C SER A 155 -11.05 19.46 3.69
N LEU A 156 -10.21 18.50 3.32
CA LEU A 156 -9.14 17.95 4.14
C LEU A 156 -7.77 18.17 3.48
N LYS A 157 -6.71 18.16 4.30
CA LYS A 157 -5.33 18.10 3.79
C LYS A 157 -4.96 16.66 3.38
N PRO A 158 -3.93 16.46 2.53
CA PRO A 158 -3.51 15.13 2.11
C PRO A 158 -3.34 14.12 3.26
N SER A 159 -2.65 14.49 4.35
CA SER A 159 -2.48 13.56 5.49
C SER A 159 -3.79 13.17 6.17
N GLU A 160 -4.82 14.00 6.14
CA GLU A 160 -6.15 13.68 6.68
C GLU A 160 -6.91 12.71 5.77
N TYR A 161 -6.82 12.85 4.45
CA TYR A 161 -7.34 11.84 3.52
C TYR A 161 -6.64 10.50 3.69
N PHE A 162 -5.31 10.50 3.79
CA PHE A 162 -4.54 9.29 4.05
C PHE A 162 -5.01 8.63 5.35
N ASN A 163 -5.14 9.42 6.41
CA ASN A 163 -5.59 8.91 7.71
C ASN A 163 -7.01 8.32 7.66
N ARG A 164 -7.90 8.89 6.85
CA ARG A 164 -9.29 8.42 6.72
C ARG A 164 -9.41 7.14 5.88
N GLN A 165 -8.61 7.00 4.83
CA GLN A 165 -8.92 6.07 3.73
C GLN A 165 -7.77 5.17 3.29
N CYS A 166 -6.53 5.41 3.72
CA CYS A 166 -5.37 4.70 3.20
C CYS A 166 -4.80 3.66 4.18
N HIS A 167 -4.35 2.54 3.61
CA HIS A 167 -3.71 1.41 4.28
C HIS A 167 -2.47 0.98 3.51
N ILE A 168 -1.56 0.26 4.17
CA ILE A 168 -0.33 -0.27 3.57
C ILE A 168 -0.33 -1.79 3.67
N GLY A 169 -0.25 -2.47 2.52
CA GLY A 169 0.17 -3.86 2.41
C GLY A 169 1.70 -3.94 2.47
N ALA A 170 2.24 -4.03 3.67
CA ALA A 170 3.67 -3.99 3.96
C ALA A 170 4.32 -5.35 3.71
N SER A 171 4.61 -5.64 2.43
CA SER A 171 5.41 -6.77 1.99
C SER A 171 6.80 -6.74 2.62
N PHE A 172 7.26 -7.89 3.16
CA PHE A 172 8.62 -8.07 3.72
C PHE A 172 9.15 -6.90 4.57
N ILE A 173 8.27 -6.36 5.44
CA ILE A 173 8.55 -5.16 6.26
C ILE A 173 9.86 -5.28 7.05
N ARG A 174 10.67 -4.22 7.00
CA ARG A 174 11.98 -4.16 7.68
C ARG A 174 11.86 -3.66 9.13
N PRO A 175 12.81 -3.99 10.03
CA PRO A 175 12.84 -3.41 11.37
C PRO A 175 12.80 -1.86 11.38
N ALA A 176 13.50 -1.21 10.44
CA ALA A 176 13.51 0.25 10.32
C ALA A 176 12.11 0.83 9.97
N GLU A 177 11.31 0.08 9.22
CA GLU A 177 9.92 0.44 8.90
C GLU A 177 9.00 0.24 10.11
N VAL A 178 9.20 -0.84 10.86
CA VAL A 178 8.49 -1.07 12.12
C VAL A 178 8.80 0.02 13.16
N GLN A 179 10.01 0.58 13.18
CA GLN A 179 10.37 1.68 14.08
C GLN A 179 9.58 2.97 13.82
N ILE A 180 9.10 3.20 12.59
CA ILE A 180 8.30 4.39 12.25
C ILE A 180 6.79 4.13 12.23
N ARG A 181 6.34 2.93 12.60
CA ARG A 181 4.92 2.51 12.53
C ARG A 181 3.95 3.49 13.18
N ASP A 182 4.35 4.18 14.25
CA ASP A 182 3.51 5.15 14.96
C ASP A 182 3.28 6.42 14.13
N ARG A 183 4.26 6.80 13.30
CA ARG A 183 4.15 7.93 12.36
C ARG A 183 3.32 7.58 11.13
N VAL A 184 3.27 6.31 10.75
CA VAL A 184 2.43 5.78 9.65
C VAL A 184 1.00 5.52 10.14
N GLY A 185 0.87 5.06 11.38
CA GLY A 185 -0.35 4.60 12.02
C GLY A 185 -0.43 3.07 12.05
N VAL A 186 -0.32 2.49 13.26
CA VAL A 186 -0.41 1.04 13.49
C VAL A 186 -1.68 0.42 12.92
N ASP A 187 -2.80 1.15 12.96
CA ASP A 187 -4.10 0.68 12.46
C ASP A 187 -4.22 0.65 10.92
N ARG A 188 -3.16 1.04 10.19
CA ARG A 188 -3.13 1.11 8.72
C ARG A 188 -2.15 0.14 8.09
N ILE A 189 -1.23 -0.42 8.88
CA ILE A 189 -0.22 -1.35 8.39
C ILE A 189 -0.80 -2.76 8.40
N MET A 190 -0.65 -3.48 7.30
CA MET A 190 -1.05 -4.87 7.13
C MET A 190 0.14 -5.63 6.54
N TRP A 191 0.69 -6.60 7.27
CA TRP A 191 1.82 -7.37 6.78
C TRP A 191 1.44 -8.28 5.59
N GLY A 192 2.34 -8.40 4.63
CA GLY A 192 2.25 -9.33 3.49
C GLY A 192 3.53 -10.14 3.32
N SER A 193 3.41 -11.40 2.89
CA SER A 193 4.57 -12.26 2.65
C SER A 193 5.23 -12.03 1.28
N ASP A 194 4.44 -11.56 0.32
CA ASP A 194 4.78 -11.37 -1.10
C ASP A 194 5.15 -12.65 -1.86
N TYR A 195 4.66 -13.79 -1.40
CA TYR A 195 4.90 -15.07 -2.08
C TYR A 195 4.32 -15.07 -3.52
N PRO A 196 5.05 -15.57 -4.54
CA PRO A 196 6.34 -16.27 -4.51
C PRO A 196 7.52 -15.44 -5.04
N HIS A 197 7.53 -14.12 -4.87
CA HIS A 197 8.62 -13.26 -5.35
C HIS A 197 9.99 -13.69 -4.82
N ARG A 198 11.07 -13.33 -5.52
CA ARG A 198 12.44 -13.68 -5.08
C ARG A 198 12.82 -12.94 -3.80
N GLU A 199 12.33 -11.72 -3.69
CA GLU A 199 12.41 -10.82 -2.54
C GLU A 199 11.40 -11.14 -1.43
N ALA A 200 10.48 -12.08 -1.66
CA ALA A 200 9.48 -12.46 -0.67
C ALA A 200 10.10 -12.90 0.65
N SER A 201 9.32 -12.83 1.72
CA SER A 201 9.74 -13.35 3.02
C SER A 201 9.84 -14.87 3.08
N SER A 202 9.22 -15.59 2.12
CA SER A 202 9.24 -17.05 2.08
C SER A 202 10.60 -17.59 1.63
N PRO A 203 11.13 -18.67 2.24
CA PRO A 203 10.52 -19.52 3.28
C PRO A 203 10.74 -19.02 4.72
N TYR A 204 11.44 -17.90 4.91
CA TYR A 204 11.87 -17.36 6.21
C TYR A 204 10.88 -16.37 6.84
N SER A 205 9.57 -16.51 6.57
CA SER A 205 8.58 -15.54 7.01
C SER A 205 8.49 -15.43 8.53
N LYS A 206 8.68 -16.54 9.28
CA LYS A 206 8.65 -16.51 10.74
C LYS A 206 9.82 -15.72 11.30
N GLU A 207 10.99 -15.92 10.72
CA GLU A 207 12.22 -15.23 11.06
C GLU A 207 12.13 -13.74 10.73
N CYS A 208 11.55 -13.38 9.58
CA CYS A 208 11.26 -11.99 9.23
C CYS A 208 10.40 -11.32 10.30
N LEU A 209 9.33 -12.01 10.74
CA LEU A 209 8.42 -11.49 11.75
C LEU A 209 9.12 -11.33 13.11
N ALA A 210 9.86 -12.33 13.56
CA ALA A 210 10.62 -12.28 14.81
C ALA A 210 11.65 -11.15 14.81
N PHE A 211 12.31 -10.95 13.66
CA PHE A 211 13.31 -9.91 13.47
C PHE A 211 12.70 -8.50 13.44
N ALA A 212 11.59 -8.32 12.73
CA ALA A 212 10.96 -7.01 12.57
C ALA A 212 10.16 -6.58 13.81
N PHE A 213 9.50 -7.50 14.51
CA PHE A 213 8.50 -7.17 15.55
C PHE A 213 8.91 -7.52 16.99
N GLY A 214 10.07 -8.14 17.24
CA GLY A 214 10.43 -8.68 18.56
C GLY A 214 10.38 -7.70 19.73
N GLY A 215 10.52 -6.39 19.49
CA GLY A 215 10.43 -5.33 20.52
C GLY A 215 9.12 -4.54 20.54
N VAL A 216 8.13 -4.90 19.72
CA VAL A 216 6.89 -4.13 19.54
C VAL A 216 5.81 -4.59 20.53
N PRO A 217 4.98 -3.67 21.07
CA PRO A 217 3.85 -4.06 21.91
C PRO A 217 2.93 -5.09 21.23
N LYS A 218 2.60 -6.17 21.93
CA LYS A 218 1.82 -7.29 21.38
C LYS A 218 0.53 -6.86 20.70
N ALA A 219 -0.20 -5.92 21.29
CA ALA A 219 -1.45 -5.41 20.73
C ALA A 219 -1.27 -4.70 19.38
N GLU A 220 -0.12 -4.06 19.15
CA GLU A 220 0.20 -3.41 17.87
C GLU A 220 0.57 -4.45 16.82
N VAL A 221 1.37 -5.46 17.19
CA VAL A 221 1.70 -6.59 16.29
C VAL A 221 0.45 -7.34 15.87
N GLU A 222 -0.47 -7.61 16.79
CA GLU A 222 -1.74 -8.29 16.48
C GLU A 222 -2.58 -7.51 15.47
N LYS A 223 -2.59 -6.18 15.56
CA LYS A 223 -3.23 -5.32 14.56
C LYS A 223 -2.56 -5.46 13.19
N MET A 224 -1.23 -5.28 13.15
CA MET A 224 -0.48 -5.25 11.89
C MET A 224 -0.39 -6.60 11.18
N LEU A 225 -0.38 -7.71 11.93
CA LEU A 225 -0.28 -9.06 11.37
C LEU A 225 -1.65 -9.72 11.13
N SER A 226 -2.74 -9.16 11.66
CA SER A 226 -4.05 -9.81 11.58
C SER A 226 -5.24 -8.84 11.54
N LEU A 227 -5.48 -8.06 12.61
CA LEU A 227 -6.78 -7.44 12.81
C LEU A 227 -7.10 -6.34 11.79
N ASN A 228 -6.09 -5.60 11.31
CA ASN A 228 -6.30 -4.55 10.31
C ASN A 228 -6.79 -5.15 8.98
N ALA A 229 -6.12 -6.20 8.49
CA ALA A 229 -6.51 -6.90 7.27
C ALA A 229 -7.88 -7.59 7.44
N ALA A 230 -8.12 -8.24 8.58
CA ALA A 230 -9.39 -8.89 8.84
C ALA A 230 -10.56 -7.89 8.84
N LYS A 231 -10.38 -6.71 9.44
CA LYS A 231 -11.36 -5.64 9.43
C LYS A 231 -11.61 -5.10 8.02
N LEU A 232 -10.54 -4.79 7.28
CA LEU A 232 -10.64 -4.16 5.95
C LEU A 232 -11.29 -5.09 4.91
N TYR A 233 -10.87 -6.35 4.87
CA TYR A 233 -11.36 -7.34 3.89
C TYR A 233 -12.57 -8.14 4.39
N GLY A 234 -13.02 -7.91 5.63
CA GLY A 234 -14.17 -8.60 6.21
C GLY A 234 -13.95 -10.09 6.44
N PHE A 235 -12.75 -10.49 6.88
CA PHE A 235 -12.45 -11.89 7.19
C PHE A 235 -13.14 -12.35 8.47
N ASP A 236 -13.78 -13.53 8.41
CA ASP A 236 -14.32 -14.19 9.59
C ASP A 236 -13.18 -14.80 10.42
N LEU A 237 -12.79 -14.09 11.47
CA LEU A 237 -11.73 -14.54 12.38
C LEU A 237 -12.10 -15.82 13.13
N ASN A 238 -13.38 -16.09 13.40
CA ASN A 238 -13.79 -17.34 14.05
C ASN A 238 -13.59 -18.53 13.12
N PHE A 239 -13.92 -18.35 11.83
CA PHE A 239 -13.67 -19.35 10.80
C PHE A 239 -12.16 -19.58 10.58
N LEU A 240 -11.36 -18.51 10.55
CA LEU A 240 -9.92 -18.60 10.31
C LEU A 240 -9.13 -19.10 11.53
N ARG A 241 -9.67 -18.98 12.76
CA ARG A 241 -8.92 -19.28 13.99
C ARG A 241 -8.37 -20.70 14.05
N PRO A 242 -9.14 -21.78 13.77
CA PRO A 242 -8.60 -23.14 13.78
C PRO A 242 -7.50 -23.37 12.73
N ILE A 243 -7.55 -22.66 11.61
CA ILE A 243 -6.52 -22.74 10.57
C ILE A 243 -5.25 -22.05 11.06
N ALA A 244 -5.37 -20.82 11.58
CA ALA A 244 -4.25 -20.06 12.15
C ALA A 244 -3.59 -20.82 13.31
N ASP A 245 -4.37 -21.47 14.18
CA ASP A 245 -3.85 -22.29 15.27
C ASP A 245 -3.05 -23.52 14.75
N ARG A 246 -3.35 -24.00 13.54
CA ARG A 246 -2.64 -25.13 12.92
C ARG A 246 -1.37 -24.72 12.17
N ILE A 247 -1.42 -23.66 11.37
CA ILE A 247 -0.35 -23.31 10.41
C ILE A 247 0.26 -21.91 10.61
N GLY A 248 -0.41 -21.04 11.37
CA GLY A 248 0.05 -19.68 11.59
C GLY A 248 1.30 -19.62 12.49
N PRO A 249 2.08 -18.53 12.41
CA PRO A 249 3.16 -18.28 13.35
C PRO A 249 2.60 -18.20 14.78
N LYS A 250 3.32 -18.79 15.73
CA LYS A 250 2.96 -18.70 17.14
C LYS A 250 3.36 -17.34 17.69
N VAL A 251 2.58 -16.85 18.65
CA VAL A 251 2.86 -15.58 19.35
C VAL A 251 4.30 -15.57 19.86
N ASP A 252 4.71 -16.62 20.56
CA ASP A 252 6.06 -16.70 21.15
C ASP A 252 7.18 -16.75 20.09
N GLU A 253 6.90 -17.25 18.89
CA GLU A 253 7.87 -17.22 17.77
C GLU A 253 8.09 -15.77 17.28
N VAL A 254 7.03 -14.96 17.20
CA VAL A 254 7.12 -13.56 16.77
C VAL A 254 7.83 -12.68 17.82
N PHE A 255 7.66 -12.97 19.11
CA PHE A 255 8.27 -12.20 20.19
C PHE A 255 9.59 -12.77 20.71
N ALA A 256 10.08 -13.87 20.13
CA ALA A 256 11.38 -14.44 20.52
C ALA A 256 12.55 -13.47 20.27
N GLY A 257 12.37 -12.53 19.32
CA GLY A 257 13.46 -11.74 18.78
C GLY A 257 14.44 -12.62 17.98
N LEU A 258 15.16 -12.02 17.03
CA LEU A 258 16.13 -12.77 16.22
C LEU A 258 17.41 -11.96 16.02
N ALA A 259 18.55 -12.59 16.27
CA ALA A 259 19.85 -12.00 15.97
C ALA A 259 20.27 -12.38 14.54
N PRO A 260 20.59 -11.40 13.66
CA PRO A 260 20.95 -11.66 12.26
C PRO A 260 22.03 -12.73 12.05
N ARG A 261 23.04 -12.77 12.92
CA ARG A 261 24.14 -13.76 12.89
C ARG A 261 23.72 -15.24 13.06
N ILE A 262 22.45 -15.52 13.32
CA ILE A 262 21.90 -16.87 13.51
C ILE A 262 21.13 -17.33 12.25
N LEU A 263 20.87 -16.41 11.31
CA LEU A 263 20.16 -16.73 10.07
C LEU A 263 21.08 -17.40 9.04
N PRO A 264 20.55 -18.38 8.26
CA PRO A 264 21.21 -18.91 7.07
C PRO A 264 21.55 -17.82 6.06
N ALA A 265 22.61 -18.04 5.28
CA ALA A 265 23.07 -17.04 4.32
C ALA A 265 22.03 -16.72 3.24
N ASP A 266 21.25 -17.70 2.79
CA ASP A 266 20.22 -17.54 1.76
C ASP A 266 18.97 -16.77 2.24
N ALA A 267 18.81 -16.55 3.55
CA ALA A 267 17.80 -15.63 4.06
C ALA A 267 18.04 -14.17 3.61
N ASN A 268 19.28 -13.83 3.24
CA ASN A 268 19.64 -12.48 2.78
C ASN A 268 18.98 -12.04 1.47
N MET A 269 18.33 -12.96 0.74
CA MET A 269 17.57 -12.65 -0.47
C MET A 269 16.33 -11.80 -0.16
N CYS A 270 15.76 -11.95 1.05
CA CYS A 270 14.61 -11.15 1.47
C CYS A 270 15.06 -9.75 1.94
N PRO A 271 14.50 -8.66 1.39
CA PRO A 271 14.86 -7.29 1.79
C PRO A 271 14.59 -6.97 3.27
N ALA A 272 13.75 -7.75 3.96
CA ALA A 272 13.51 -7.63 5.40
C ALA A 272 14.82 -7.72 6.21
N PHE A 273 15.81 -8.46 5.70
CA PHE A 273 17.10 -8.68 6.35
C PHE A 273 18.28 -7.97 5.66
N ALA A 274 18.02 -7.14 4.66
CA ALA A 274 19.09 -6.45 3.92
C ALA A 274 19.89 -5.50 4.84
N GLY A 275 21.22 -5.51 4.69
CA GLY A 275 22.13 -4.65 5.45
C GLY A 275 22.53 -5.17 6.84
N TYR A 276 22.20 -6.41 7.18
CA TYR A 276 22.60 -7.05 8.43
C TYR A 276 23.64 -8.18 8.21
N GLU A 277 24.41 -8.49 9.25
CA GLU A 277 25.43 -9.55 9.23
C GLU A 277 24.79 -10.93 9.51
N PHE A 278 25.12 -11.94 8.71
CA PHE A 278 24.57 -13.31 8.80
C PHE A 278 25.59 -14.31 9.34
N ALA A 279 25.14 -15.50 9.71
CA ALA A 279 26.04 -16.60 10.05
C ALA A 279 26.97 -16.89 8.86
N THR A 280 28.28 -16.95 9.11
CA THR A 280 29.23 -17.52 8.15
C THR A 280 29.38 -19.01 8.46
N ASP A 281 29.19 -19.87 7.46
CA ASP A 281 29.46 -21.32 7.55
C ASP A 281 30.91 -21.63 7.95
#